data_AF-F4HM01-F1
#
_entry.id   AF-F4HM01-F1
#
_cell.length_a   1.000
_cell.length_b   1.000
_cell.length_c   1.000
_cell.angle_alpha   90.00
_cell.angle_beta   90.00
_cell.angle_gamma   90.00
#
_symmetry.space_group_name_H-M   'P 1'
#
loop_
_entity.id
_entity.type
_entity.pdbx_description
1 polymer ?
#
loop_
_entity_poly.entity_id
_entity_poly.type
_entity_poly.pdbx_seq_one_letter_code
_entity_poly.pdbx_strand_id
1 'polypeptide(L)'
;MARRTLYFVSIFIAYVIGIWTFTLASRVLITGGLKNLILLTIFLGMIGGIAILEANEIKRRPYRIHEFMTKYAKTPSVSIILLTFLLILTGVISHYTGMSLEKIMNVSIPVVGVLILLLGLILLISTKTRSLDIIMASSVLTVILIVIGLIFLRSQANELVKNEVSRSFISNVLAATKSLEFKVTLLDIEHVFIVSVLLFGLGVGFYYIIGGPLASLEVDVKKVIGITMLLQIAMSFIAIGTFAYSLGIAHQLFRDASMRGKAQEALSVYMEYFNPIWEEYRQPERFNPRITIESLYNIPDMLRHLKVKGSLGVILSLMGSIFLAGFTTVLVLLEVGSQLVMDVFQVNRRTSLVTVALLASILAGFASLGQIRTILIGTIISMAPIIGLVEFLPVIKLRRTVTTYALGAILLILGISNIVLITQLKNQYYNLGIIVGIMLLIPLAFNKLLLRTIIASR
;
A
#
# COMPACT_ATOMS: atom_id res chain seq x y z
N MET A 1 26.37 8.44 13.11
CA MET A 1 25.28 7.44 13.27
C MET A 1 23.90 8.01 12.90
N ALA A 2 23.43 9.10 13.52
CA ALA A 2 22.08 9.65 13.32
C ALA A 2 21.70 9.97 11.85
N ARG A 3 22.61 10.59 11.08
CA ARG A 3 22.35 10.90 9.65
C ARG A 3 22.08 9.65 8.79
N ARG A 4 22.74 8.53 9.09
CA ARG A 4 22.56 7.25 8.37
C ARG A 4 21.25 6.57 8.75
N THR A 5 20.89 6.60 10.03
CA THR A 5 19.58 6.11 10.48
C THR A 5 18.45 6.87 9.81
N LEU A 6 18.55 8.21 9.73
CA LEU A 6 17.53 9.04 9.09
C LEU A 6 17.39 8.74 7.59
N TYR A 7 18.51 8.49 6.90
CA TYR A 7 18.49 8.08 5.49
C TYR A 7 17.66 6.80 5.26
N PHE A 8 17.89 5.76 6.07
CA PHE A 8 17.13 4.52 5.96
C PHE A 8 15.68 4.64 6.43
N VAL A 9 15.43 5.46 7.46
CA VAL A 9 14.07 5.82 7.86
C VAL A 9 13.33 6.41 6.66
N SER A 10 13.93 7.36 5.93
CA SER A 10 13.33 7.93 4.72
C SER A 10 13.07 6.90 3.62
N ILE A 11 13.95 5.92 3.41
CA ILE A 11 13.71 4.85 2.43
C ILE A 11 12.58 3.92 2.87
N PHE A 12 12.54 3.54 4.15
CA PHE A 12 11.46 2.73 4.69
C PHE A 12 10.13 3.47 4.62
N ILE A 13 10.11 4.77 4.89
CA ILE A 13 8.95 5.63 4.72
C ILE A 13 8.49 5.65 3.27
N ALA A 14 9.41 5.78 2.31
CA ALA A 14 9.09 5.77 0.87
C ALA A 14 8.35 4.50 0.44
N TYR A 15 8.60 3.41 1.16
CA TYR A 15 8.04 2.10 0.90
C TYR A 15 6.74 1.83 1.67
N VAL A 16 6.69 2.22 2.95
CA VAL A 16 5.55 1.97 3.85
C VAL A 16 4.43 2.99 3.61
N ILE A 17 4.76 4.25 3.27
CA ILE A 17 3.77 5.26 2.88
C ILE A 17 3.39 5.06 1.42
N GLY A 18 2.47 4.13 1.19
CA GLY A 18 1.84 3.93 -0.11
C GLY A 18 0.39 4.40 -0.17
N ILE A 19 -0.27 4.10 -1.29
CA ILE A 19 -1.70 4.34 -1.52
C ILE A 19 -2.60 3.73 -0.44
N TRP A 20 -2.15 2.62 0.17
CA TRP A 20 -2.85 1.89 1.23
C TRP A 20 -3.03 2.72 2.51
N THR A 21 -2.07 3.61 2.80
CA THR A 21 -2.11 4.52 3.95
C THR A 21 -3.28 5.48 3.86
N PHE A 22 -3.52 6.02 2.66
CA PHE A 22 -4.59 6.99 2.44
C PHE A 22 -5.96 6.36 2.35
N THR A 23 -6.03 5.15 1.79
CA THR A 23 -7.27 4.48 1.43
C THR A 23 -7.77 3.53 2.51
N LEU A 24 -6.95 2.55 2.92
CA LEU A 24 -7.38 1.47 3.81
C LEU A 24 -7.16 1.79 5.29
N ALA A 25 -6.04 2.44 5.64
CA ALA A 25 -5.74 2.75 7.04
C ALA A 25 -6.70 3.78 7.63
N SER A 26 -7.06 4.81 6.86
CA SER A 26 -8.06 5.80 7.24
C SER A 26 -9.41 5.15 7.54
N ARG A 27 -9.85 4.21 6.69
CA ARG A 27 -11.08 3.44 6.91
C ARG A 27 -11.06 2.68 8.23
N VAL A 28 -10.03 1.88 8.47
CA VAL A 28 -9.91 1.06 9.70
C VAL A 28 -10.00 1.91 10.97
N LEU A 29 -9.40 3.12 10.94
CA LEU A 29 -9.39 4.02 12.09
C LEU A 29 -10.72 4.77 12.26
N ILE A 30 -11.44 5.06 11.18
CA ILE A 30 -12.77 5.69 11.23
C ILE A 30 -13.81 4.69 11.76
N THR A 31 -13.75 3.42 11.35
CA THR A 31 -14.78 2.43 11.71
C THR A 31 -14.67 1.92 13.14
N GLY A 32 -13.47 1.84 13.73
CA GLY A 32 -13.29 1.30 15.09
C GLY A 32 -12.55 2.20 16.06
N GLY A 33 -12.27 3.45 15.69
CA GLY A 33 -11.73 4.46 16.59
C GLY A 33 -10.41 4.08 17.25
N LEU A 34 -10.29 4.41 18.55
CA LEU A 34 -9.06 4.19 19.31
C LEU A 34 -8.76 2.70 19.53
N LYS A 35 -9.79 1.83 19.56
CA LYS A 35 -9.59 0.38 19.68
C LYS A 35 -8.89 -0.20 18.46
N ASN A 36 -9.33 0.19 17.25
CA ASN A 36 -8.67 -0.21 16.02
C ASN A 36 -7.27 0.40 15.89
N LEU A 37 -7.02 1.59 16.45
CA LEU A 37 -5.67 2.16 16.52
C LEU A 37 -4.73 1.32 17.40
N ILE A 38 -5.18 0.89 18.58
CA ILE A 38 -4.42 0.01 19.46
C ILE A 38 -4.11 -1.31 18.74
N LEU A 39 -5.13 -1.89 18.11
CA LEU A 39 -4.99 -3.14 17.37
C LEU A 39 -4.04 -3.00 16.17
N LEU A 40 -4.15 -1.91 15.41
CA LEU A 40 -3.24 -1.55 14.32
C LEU A 40 -1.81 -1.44 14.83
N THR A 41 -1.60 -0.79 15.98
CA THR A 41 -0.27 -0.65 16.59
C THR A 41 0.31 -2.00 17.00
N ILE A 42 -0.51 -2.90 17.58
CA ILE A 42 -0.10 -4.27 17.93
C ILE A 42 0.30 -5.05 16.67
N PHE A 43 -0.52 -5.03 15.63
CA PHE A 43 -0.23 -5.74 14.39
C PHE A 43 0.98 -5.18 13.65
N LEU A 44 1.12 -3.85 13.56
CA LEU A 44 2.32 -3.21 13.03
C LEU A 44 3.56 -3.59 13.85
N GLY A 45 3.44 -3.74 15.17
CA GLY A 45 4.54 -4.21 16.03
C GLY A 45 4.94 -5.66 15.75
N MET A 46 3.98 -6.54 15.55
CA MET A 46 4.24 -7.93 15.19
C MET A 46 4.89 -8.05 13.81
N ILE A 47 4.35 -7.36 12.80
CA ILE A 47 4.87 -7.36 11.43
C ILE A 47 6.23 -6.65 11.36
N GLY A 48 6.41 -5.57 12.11
CA GLY A 48 7.71 -4.94 12.32
C GLY A 48 8.71 -5.90 12.97
N GLY A 49 8.27 -6.74 13.90
CA GLY A 49 9.06 -7.83 14.47
C GLY A 49 9.55 -8.83 13.41
N ILE A 50 8.67 -9.21 12.47
CA ILE A 50 9.02 -10.08 11.33
C ILE A 50 10.08 -9.42 10.46
N ALA A 51 9.84 -8.17 10.04
CA ALA A 51 10.78 -7.39 9.24
C ALA A 51 12.15 -7.20 9.93
N ILE A 52 12.18 -6.98 11.24
CA ILE A 52 13.41 -6.93 12.05
C ILE A 52 14.17 -8.25 11.95
N LEU A 53 13.47 -9.39 12.04
CA LEU A 53 14.12 -10.70 11.99
C LEU A 53 14.69 -11.00 10.60
N GLU A 54 13.94 -10.71 9.53
CA GLU A 54 14.37 -10.88 8.13
C GLU A 54 15.60 -10.05 7.80
N ALA A 55 15.53 -8.74 8.06
CA ALA A 55 16.64 -7.83 7.80
C ALA A 55 17.89 -8.21 8.62
N ASN A 56 17.71 -8.70 9.86
CA ASN A 56 18.84 -9.15 10.69
C ASN A 56 19.47 -10.46 10.20
N GLU A 57 18.72 -11.37 9.60
CA GLU A 57 19.31 -12.60 9.02
C GLU A 57 20.26 -12.28 7.87
N ILE A 58 19.89 -11.34 7.00
CA ILE A 58 20.78 -10.86 5.93
C ILE A 58 21.90 -10.00 6.49
N LYS A 59 21.63 -9.17 7.49
CA LYS A 59 22.67 -8.35 8.12
C LYS A 59 23.83 -9.18 8.67
N ARG A 60 23.52 -10.36 9.23
CA ARG A 60 24.53 -11.30 9.76
C ARG A 60 25.23 -12.10 8.67
N ARG A 61 24.63 -12.19 7.48
CA ARG A 61 25.10 -13.00 6.36
C ARG A 61 24.89 -12.20 5.08
N PRO A 62 25.83 -11.32 4.70
CA PRO A 62 25.67 -10.36 3.61
C PRO A 62 25.77 -11.05 2.23
N TYR A 63 24.87 -11.99 1.99
CA TYR A 63 24.65 -12.64 0.70
C TYR A 63 23.60 -11.87 -0.09
N ARG A 64 23.68 -12.00 -1.41
CA ARG A 64 22.58 -11.63 -2.30
C ARG A 64 21.35 -12.47 -1.97
N ILE A 65 20.14 -12.00 -2.30
CA ILE A 65 18.91 -12.66 -1.82
C ILE A 65 18.79 -14.05 -2.37
N HIS A 66 18.96 -14.20 -3.68
CA HIS A 66 18.83 -15.53 -4.28
C HIS A 66 19.90 -16.48 -3.76
N GLU A 67 21.10 -15.98 -3.48
CA GLU A 67 22.17 -16.77 -2.86
C GLU A 67 21.82 -17.20 -1.43
N PHE A 68 21.26 -16.29 -0.63
CA PHE A 68 20.73 -16.60 0.69
C PHE A 68 19.63 -17.67 0.62
N MET A 69 18.69 -17.52 -0.31
CA MET A 69 17.59 -18.47 -0.50
C MET A 69 18.08 -19.84 -1.00
N THR A 70 19.09 -19.90 -1.86
CA THR A 70 19.59 -21.17 -2.43
C THR A 70 20.58 -21.88 -1.52
N LYS A 71 21.61 -21.18 -1.05
CA LYS A 71 22.72 -21.77 -0.28
C LYS A 71 22.33 -22.01 1.17
N TYR A 72 21.64 -21.06 1.78
CA TYR A 72 21.46 -21.03 3.23
C TYR A 72 20.07 -21.51 3.65
N ALA A 73 19.03 -20.85 3.18
CA ALA A 73 17.64 -21.19 3.54
C ALA A 73 17.10 -22.43 2.80
N LYS A 74 17.70 -22.80 1.67
CA LYS A 74 17.28 -23.89 0.77
C LYS A 74 15.81 -23.74 0.33
N THR A 75 15.45 -22.53 -0.09
CA THR A 75 14.11 -22.10 -0.52
C THR A 75 14.15 -21.23 -1.78
N PRO A 76 14.77 -21.66 -2.90
CA PRO A 76 14.83 -20.87 -4.14
C PRO A 76 13.46 -20.44 -4.69
N SER A 77 12.42 -21.24 -4.45
CA SER A 77 11.04 -20.93 -4.83
C SER A 77 10.54 -19.60 -4.26
N VAL A 78 10.98 -19.21 -3.05
CA VAL A 78 10.56 -17.98 -2.39
C VAL A 78 10.90 -16.76 -3.26
N SER A 79 12.10 -16.70 -3.85
CA SER A 79 12.49 -15.56 -4.71
C SER A 79 11.57 -15.38 -5.91
N ILE A 80 11.10 -16.47 -6.52
CA ILE A 80 10.19 -16.43 -7.68
C ILE A 80 8.81 -15.93 -7.27
N ILE A 81 8.32 -16.38 -6.10
CA ILE A 81 7.02 -16.01 -5.55
C ILE A 81 7.00 -14.53 -5.17
N LEU A 82 8.05 -14.07 -4.47
CA LEU A 82 8.21 -12.66 -4.11
C LEU A 82 8.26 -11.78 -5.37
N LEU A 83 8.99 -12.20 -6.41
CA LEU A 83 9.05 -11.46 -7.67
C LEU A 83 7.68 -11.38 -8.36
N THR A 84 6.94 -12.49 -8.46
CA THR A 84 5.63 -12.49 -9.12
C THR A 84 4.59 -11.67 -8.35
N PHE A 85 4.57 -11.79 -7.02
CA PHE A 85 3.70 -10.95 -6.17
C PHE A 85 4.08 -9.47 -6.26
N LEU A 86 5.38 -9.15 -6.27
CA LEU A 86 5.88 -7.80 -6.46
C LEU A 86 5.41 -7.20 -7.78
N LEU A 87 5.42 -7.96 -8.88
CA LEU A 87 4.95 -7.48 -10.18
C LEU A 87 3.45 -7.12 -10.15
N ILE A 88 2.62 -7.94 -9.51
CA ILE A 88 1.19 -7.68 -9.31
C ILE A 88 0.98 -6.42 -8.48
N LEU A 89 1.66 -6.32 -7.33
CA LEU A 89 1.58 -5.16 -6.45
C LEU A 89 2.02 -3.87 -7.17
N THR A 90 3.13 -3.94 -7.91
CA THR A 90 3.67 -2.81 -8.68
C THR A 90 2.68 -2.38 -9.77
N GLY A 91 2.06 -3.31 -10.48
CA GLY A 91 1.06 -3.00 -11.50
C GLY A 91 -0.17 -2.29 -10.93
N VAL A 92 -0.71 -2.78 -9.80
CA VAL A 92 -1.87 -2.18 -9.14
C VAL A 92 -1.55 -0.81 -8.56
N ILE A 93 -0.42 -0.67 -7.85
CA ILE A 93 -0.01 0.62 -7.28
C ILE A 93 0.25 1.62 -8.41
N SER A 94 0.87 1.20 -9.51
CA SER A 94 1.12 2.09 -10.64
C SER A 94 -0.18 2.56 -11.31
N HIS A 95 -1.16 1.67 -11.48
CA HIS A 95 -2.49 2.03 -11.98
C HIS A 95 -3.13 3.13 -11.12
N TYR A 96 -3.20 2.93 -9.80
CA TYR A 96 -3.79 3.92 -8.89
C TYR A 96 -2.95 5.20 -8.75
N THR A 97 -1.63 5.10 -8.89
CA THR A 97 -0.75 6.27 -8.97
C THR A 97 -1.07 7.10 -10.22
N GLY A 98 -1.23 6.43 -11.36
CA GLY A 98 -1.60 7.06 -12.62
C GLY A 98 -3.00 7.66 -12.58
N MET A 99 -3.97 6.99 -11.96
CA MET A 99 -5.31 7.58 -11.73
C MET A 99 -5.22 8.91 -10.98
N SER A 100 -4.31 9.05 -10.01
CA SER A 100 -4.11 10.34 -9.32
C SER A 100 -3.74 11.45 -10.31
N LEU A 101 -2.87 11.14 -11.27
CA LEU A 101 -2.43 12.08 -12.29
C LEU A 101 -3.55 12.42 -13.28
N GLU A 102 -4.34 11.44 -13.72
CA GLU A 102 -5.56 11.68 -14.52
C GLU A 102 -6.51 12.63 -13.81
N LYS A 103 -6.74 12.38 -12.51
CA LYS A 103 -7.59 13.23 -11.69
C LYS A 103 -7.00 14.61 -11.47
N ILE A 104 -5.68 14.82 -11.53
CA ILE A 104 -5.08 16.16 -11.53
C ILE A 104 -5.32 16.86 -12.87
N MET A 105 -5.02 16.19 -13.98
CA MET A 105 -5.06 16.77 -15.32
C MET A 105 -6.48 16.90 -15.89
N ASN A 106 -7.46 16.22 -15.30
CA ASN A 106 -8.82 16.12 -15.80
C ASN A 106 -8.90 15.49 -17.21
N VAL A 107 -7.99 14.56 -17.50
CA VAL A 107 -7.92 13.85 -18.78
C VAL A 107 -7.86 12.35 -18.47
N SER A 108 -8.78 11.59 -19.06
CA SER A 108 -8.74 10.13 -19.04
C SER A 108 -7.65 9.65 -19.99
N ILE A 109 -6.56 9.09 -19.45
CA ILE A 109 -5.44 8.58 -20.23
C ILE A 109 -5.48 7.05 -20.10
N PRO A 110 -5.98 6.34 -21.13
CA PRO A 110 -5.99 4.89 -21.06
C PRO A 110 -4.57 4.40 -20.77
N VAL A 111 -4.46 3.48 -19.80
CA VAL A 111 -3.18 2.85 -19.45
C VAL A 111 -2.17 3.83 -18.81
N VAL A 112 -2.63 4.89 -18.13
CA VAL A 112 -1.76 5.86 -17.42
C VAL A 112 -0.76 5.19 -16.47
N GLY A 113 -1.10 4.05 -15.87
CA GLY A 113 -0.18 3.28 -15.01
C GLY A 113 1.08 2.77 -15.73
N VAL A 114 1.04 2.60 -17.06
CA VAL A 114 2.23 2.27 -17.85
C VAL A 114 3.15 3.48 -17.95
N LEU A 115 2.60 4.68 -18.16
CA LEU A 115 3.39 5.91 -18.20
C LEU A 115 4.13 6.15 -16.87
N ILE A 116 3.48 5.86 -15.74
CA ILE A 116 4.10 5.96 -14.42
C ILE A 116 5.30 5.00 -14.28
N LEU A 117 5.18 3.77 -14.78
CA LEU A 117 6.29 2.81 -14.74
C LEU A 117 7.42 3.20 -15.67
N LEU A 118 7.11 3.71 -16.87
CA LEU A 118 8.11 4.24 -17.79
C LEU A 118 8.84 5.45 -17.20
N LEU A 119 8.11 6.36 -16.55
CA LEU A 119 8.71 7.49 -15.84
C LEU A 119 9.64 7.02 -14.72
N GLY A 120 9.19 6.06 -13.90
CA GLY A 120 10.00 5.44 -12.85
C GLY A 120 11.25 4.77 -13.42
N LEU A 121 11.12 4.04 -14.52
CA LEU A 121 12.23 3.40 -15.23
C LEU A 121 13.25 4.42 -15.74
N ILE A 122 12.80 5.47 -16.43
CA ILE A 122 13.66 6.54 -16.95
C ILE A 122 14.43 7.18 -15.80
N LEU A 123 13.76 7.48 -14.69
CA LEU A 123 14.36 8.08 -13.51
C LEU A 123 15.41 7.15 -12.87
N LEU A 124 15.10 5.87 -12.69
CA LEU A 124 16.04 4.90 -12.09
C LEU A 124 17.26 4.58 -12.99
N ILE A 125 17.09 4.58 -14.31
CA ILE A 125 18.19 4.40 -15.27
C ILE A 125 19.09 5.65 -15.28
N SER A 126 18.49 6.84 -15.33
CA SER A 126 19.22 8.11 -15.40
C SER A 126 20.15 8.32 -14.21
N THR A 127 19.80 7.73 -13.08
CA THR A 127 20.39 8.03 -11.78
C THR A 127 21.49 7.05 -11.38
N LYS A 128 21.77 6.06 -12.25
CA LYS A 128 22.87 5.09 -12.12
C LYS A 128 22.97 4.52 -10.70
N THR A 129 23.94 4.96 -9.90
CA THR A 129 24.22 4.44 -8.55
C THR A 129 23.47 5.17 -7.43
N ARG A 130 22.75 6.25 -7.74
CA ARG A 130 22.09 7.13 -6.75
C ARG A 130 20.56 6.93 -6.68
N SER A 131 20.06 5.73 -7.02
CA SER A 131 18.61 5.46 -6.97
C SER A 131 18.03 5.59 -5.56
N LEU A 132 18.75 5.09 -4.55
CA LEU A 132 18.35 5.21 -3.14
C LEU A 132 18.29 6.67 -2.65
N ASP A 133 19.18 7.54 -3.14
CA ASP A 133 19.19 8.96 -2.77
C ASP A 133 17.93 9.68 -3.26
N ILE A 134 17.44 9.29 -4.44
CA ILE A 134 16.22 9.88 -4.99
C ILE A 134 14.99 9.34 -4.30
N ILE A 135 14.95 8.04 -4.00
CA ILE A 135 13.89 7.46 -3.18
C ILE A 135 13.80 8.21 -1.84
N MET A 136 14.94 8.48 -1.20
CA MET A 136 15.02 9.25 0.03
C MET A 136 14.55 10.71 -0.15
N ALA A 137 15.01 11.40 -1.18
CA ALA A 137 14.60 12.78 -1.43
C ALA A 137 13.10 12.90 -1.73
N SER A 138 12.58 11.99 -2.58
CA SER A 138 11.18 11.93 -2.94
C SER A 138 10.29 11.57 -1.74
N SER A 139 10.74 10.73 -0.80
CA SER A 139 9.94 10.41 0.39
C SER A 139 9.85 11.55 1.38
N VAL A 140 10.93 12.29 1.61
CA VAL A 140 10.91 13.51 2.41
C VAL A 140 9.97 14.55 1.79
N LEU A 141 10.08 14.76 0.48
CA LEU A 141 9.18 15.65 -0.26
C LEU A 141 7.72 15.21 -0.14
N THR A 142 7.46 13.89 -0.23
CA THR A 142 6.13 13.30 -0.08
C THR A 142 5.53 13.63 1.27
N VAL A 143 6.26 13.41 2.37
CA VAL A 143 5.78 13.74 3.73
C VAL A 143 5.45 15.22 3.86
N ILE A 144 6.33 16.12 3.38
CA ILE A 144 6.11 17.57 3.44
C ILE A 144 4.84 17.95 2.67
N LEU A 145 4.69 17.46 1.44
CA LEU A 145 3.54 17.82 0.59
C LEU A 145 2.23 17.26 1.12
N ILE A 146 2.24 16.08 1.75
CA ILE A 146 1.05 15.53 2.42
C ILE A 146 0.60 16.44 3.57
N VAL A 147 1.52 16.92 4.40
CA VAL A 147 1.20 17.82 5.52
C VAL A 147 0.66 19.16 5.00
N ILE A 148 1.32 19.76 4.00
CA ILE A 148 0.86 20.99 3.34
C ILE A 148 -0.54 20.79 2.75
N GLY A 149 -0.76 19.64 2.08
CA GLY A 149 -2.04 19.31 1.48
C GLY A 149 -3.18 19.22 2.49
N LEU A 150 -2.93 18.63 3.66
CA LEU A 150 -3.89 18.60 4.76
C LEU A 150 -4.20 20.01 5.29
N ILE A 151 -3.18 20.84 5.50
CA ILE A 151 -3.36 22.22 5.99
C ILE A 151 -4.21 23.02 5.00
N PHE A 152 -3.92 22.89 3.70
CA PHE A 152 -4.68 23.54 2.65
C PHE A 152 -6.14 23.07 2.62
N LEU A 153 -6.37 21.74 2.67
CA LEU A 153 -7.69 21.14 2.73
C LEU A 153 -8.51 21.63 3.93
N ARG A 154 -7.90 21.70 5.11
CA ARG A 154 -8.53 22.23 6.32
C ARG A 154 -8.93 23.69 6.14
N SER A 155 -8.06 24.52 5.57
CA SER A 155 -8.35 25.93 5.30
C SER A 155 -9.56 26.07 4.38
N GLN A 156 -9.59 25.30 3.29
CA GLN A 156 -10.71 25.28 2.34
C GLN A 156 -12.01 24.79 2.98
N ALA A 157 -11.95 23.75 3.82
CA ALA A 157 -13.12 23.27 4.55
C ALA A 157 -13.69 24.34 5.49
N ASN A 158 -12.84 25.10 6.17
CA ASN A 158 -13.30 26.17 7.06
C ASN A 158 -14.00 27.32 6.30
N GLU A 159 -13.54 27.63 5.09
CA GLU A 159 -14.11 28.68 4.24
C GLU A 159 -15.44 28.24 3.60
N LEU A 160 -15.47 27.01 3.06
CA LEU A 160 -16.60 26.49 2.28
C LEU A 160 -17.72 25.92 3.15
N VAL A 161 -17.38 25.20 4.22
CA VAL A 161 -18.36 24.46 5.04
C VAL A 161 -18.98 25.40 6.09
N LYS A 162 -20.01 26.13 5.66
CA LYS A 162 -20.74 27.08 6.53
C LYS A 162 -21.88 26.43 7.30
N ASN A 163 -22.47 25.36 6.78
CA ASN A 163 -23.63 24.75 7.40
C ASN A 163 -23.25 23.82 8.57
N GLU A 164 -24.03 23.87 9.66
CA GLU A 164 -23.81 23.05 10.86
C GLU A 164 -23.92 21.54 10.58
N VAL A 165 -24.86 21.11 9.74
CA VAL A 165 -24.99 19.69 9.38
C VAL A 165 -23.76 19.22 8.62
N SER A 166 -23.28 19.99 7.65
CA SER A 166 -22.03 19.67 6.92
C SER A 166 -20.81 19.66 7.84
N ARG A 167 -20.73 20.59 8.80
CA ARG A 167 -19.68 20.59 9.83
C ARG A 167 -19.78 19.37 10.75
N SER A 168 -21.00 18.90 11.03
CA SER A 168 -21.22 17.73 11.87
C SER A 168 -20.59 16.47 11.27
N PHE A 169 -20.55 16.32 9.94
CA PHE A 169 -19.83 15.19 9.31
C PHE A 169 -18.33 15.21 9.63
N ILE A 170 -17.69 16.39 9.53
CA ILE A 170 -16.26 16.54 9.86
C ILE A 170 -16.04 16.19 11.33
N SER A 171 -16.84 16.77 12.23
CA SER A 171 -16.69 16.52 13.67
C SER A 171 -16.99 15.08 14.04
N ASN A 172 -17.97 14.44 13.41
CA ASN A 172 -18.34 13.05 13.68
C ASN A 172 -17.23 12.08 13.25
N VAL A 173 -16.63 12.29 12.08
CA VAL A 173 -15.48 11.48 11.64
C VAL A 173 -14.29 11.66 12.58
N LEU A 174 -13.96 12.91 12.93
CA LEU A 174 -12.85 13.19 13.85
C LEU A 174 -13.14 12.71 15.29
N ALA A 175 -14.39 12.73 15.75
CA ALA A 175 -14.79 12.21 17.05
C ALA A 175 -14.78 10.67 17.06
N ALA A 176 -15.25 10.03 15.99
CA ALA A 176 -15.25 8.57 15.84
C ALA A 176 -13.83 8.00 16.00
N THR A 177 -12.81 8.64 15.40
CA THR A 177 -11.41 8.21 15.58
C THR A 177 -10.91 8.23 17.02
N LYS A 178 -11.52 9.06 17.88
CA LYS A 178 -11.18 9.17 19.30
C LYS A 178 -12.06 8.30 20.21
N SER A 179 -13.11 7.70 19.65
CA SER A 179 -14.08 6.92 20.43
C SER A 179 -13.53 5.55 20.84
N LEU A 180 -13.95 5.11 22.02
CA LEU A 180 -13.74 3.75 22.57
C LEU A 180 -15.03 2.93 22.58
N GLU A 181 -16.13 3.46 22.01
CA GLU A 181 -17.45 2.84 22.14
C GLU A 181 -17.66 1.68 21.17
N PHE A 182 -16.88 1.60 20.08
CA PHE A 182 -17.02 0.55 19.07
C PHE A 182 -16.74 -0.84 19.66
N LYS A 183 -17.56 -1.82 19.30
CA LYS A 183 -17.32 -3.23 19.63
C LYS A 183 -16.40 -3.82 18.56
N VAL A 184 -15.21 -4.28 18.97
CA VAL A 184 -14.27 -4.93 18.05
C VAL A 184 -14.85 -6.29 17.65
N THR A 185 -15.13 -6.47 16.37
CA THR A 185 -15.56 -7.75 15.80
C THR A 185 -14.37 -8.54 15.26
N LEU A 186 -14.54 -9.83 15.00
CA LEU A 186 -13.49 -10.65 14.37
C LEU A 186 -13.09 -10.09 12.99
N LEU A 187 -14.09 -9.63 12.23
CA LEU A 187 -13.89 -9.02 10.91
C LEU A 187 -13.07 -7.72 11.01
N ASP A 188 -13.26 -6.91 12.06
CA ASP A 188 -12.39 -5.75 12.29
C ASP A 188 -10.94 -6.17 12.56
N ILE A 189 -10.73 -7.23 13.35
CA ILE A 189 -9.39 -7.75 13.65
C ILE A 189 -8.68 -8.18 12.37
N GLU A 190 -9.38 -8.90 11.49
CA GLU A 190 -8.85 -9.35 10.21
C GLU A 190 -8.52 -8.17 9.28
N HIS A 191 -9.43 -7.20 9.14
CA HIS A 191 -9.17 -6.00 8.33
C HIS A 191 -7.98 -5.21 8.85
N VAL A 192 -7.89 -4.97 10.15
CA VAL A 192 -6.76 -4.25 10.74
C VAL A 192 -5.46 -5.02 10.49
N PHE A 193 -5.48 -6.34 10.61
CA PHE A 193 -4.32 -7.18 10.32
C PHE A 193 -3.87 -7.09 8.86
N ILE A 194 -4.78 -7.27 7.90
CA ILE A 194 -4.47 -7.20 6.47
C ILE A 194 -3.91 -5.83 6.10
N VAL A 195 -4.54 -4.76 6.60
CA VAL A 195 -4.04 -3.40 6.42
C VAL A 195 -2.63 -3.28 6.99
N SER A 196 -2.36 -3.82 8.18
CA SER A 196 -1.01 -3.79 8.77
C SER A 196 0.02 -4.50 7.89
N VAL A 197 -0.32 -5.64 7.28
CA VAL A 197 0.55 -6.38 6.34
C VAL A 197 0.84 -5.54 5.10
N LEU A 198 -0.19 -4.95 4.51
CA LEU A 198 -0.06 -4.11 3.32
C LEU A 198 0.70 -2.80 3.59
N LEU A 199 0.50 -2.18 4.74
CA LEU A 199 1.21 -0.96 5.14
C LEU A 199 2.70 -1.23 5.30
N PHE A 200 3.08 -2.34 5.92
CA PHE A 200 4.48 -2.75 5.99
C PHE A 200 5.00 -3.34 4.67
N GLY A 201 4.16 -3.53 3.66
CA GLY A 201 4.57 -4.04 2.34
C GLY A 201 5.06 -5.49 2.35
N LEU A 202 4.81 -6.24 3.41
CA LEU A 202 5.34 -7.59 3.56
C LEU A 202 4.81 -8.50 2.45
N GLY A 203 5.68 -9.34 1.87
CA GLY A 203 5.42 -10.22 0.73
C GLY A 203 6.21 -9.91 -0.55
N VAL A 204 7.06 -8.87 -0.57
CA VAL A 204 7.80 -8.46 -1.78
C VAL A 204 9.32 -8.58 -1.67
N GLY A 205 9.87 -9.04 -0.55
CA GLY A 205 11.31 -9.25 -0.39
C GLY A 205 12.11 -8.00 -0.01
N PHE A 206 11.45 -6.87 0.28
CA PHE A 206 12.11 -5.59 0.57
C PHE A 206 13.09 -5.68 1.75
N TYR A 207 12.70 -6.37 2.83
CA TYR A 207 13.50 -6.46 4.05
C TYR A 207 14.77 -7.29 3.87
N TYR A 208 14.72 -8.29 2.98
CA TYR A 208 15.92 -9.03 2.57
C TYR A 208 16.86 -8.17 1.73
N ILE A 209 16.33 -7.29 0.87
CA ILE A 209 17.14 -6.42 -0.01
C ILE A 209 17.89 -5.39 0.80
N ILE A 210 17.17 -4.70 1.68
CA ILE A 210 17.74 -3.59 2.44
C ILE A 210 18.66 -4.07 3.57
N GLY A 211 18.57 -5.36 3.97
CA GLY A 211 19.43 -5.97 4.97
C GLY A 211 20.93 -5.88 4.65
N GLY A 212 21.32 -6.00 3.37
CA GLY A 212 22.71 -5.87 2.93
C GLY A 212 23.28 -4.45 3.15
N PRO A 213 22.66 -3.40 2.59
CA PRO A 213 23.01 -2.01 2.86
C PRO A 213 22.97 -1.62 4.34
N LEU A 214 22.06 -2.19 5.14
CA LEU A 214 22.00 -1.96 6.58
C LEU A 214 23.19 -2.59 7.33
N ALA A 215 23.74 -3.68 6.81
CA ALA A 215 24.93 -4.34 7.35
C ALA A 215 26.18 -3.47 7.19
N SER A 216 26.42 -2.96 5.98
CA SER A 216 27.61 -2.15 5.69
C SER A 216 27.63 -0.82 6.43
N LEU A 217 26.46 -0.31 6.84
CA LEU A 217 26.32 1.01 7.48
C LEU A 217 26.07 0.93 9.00
N GLU A 218 26.09 -0.27 9.58
CA GLU A 218 25.91 -0.55 11.02
C GLU A 218 24.64 0.09 11.63
N VAL A 219 23.58 0.20 10.83
CA VAL A 219 22.33 0.83 11.28
C VAL A 219 21.53 -0.14 12.15
N ASP A 220 20.94 0.39 13.23
CA ASP A 220 20.03 -0.36 14.10
C ASP A 220 18.65 -0.49 13.45
N VAL A 221 18.37 -1.69 12.95
CA VAL A 221 17.11 -2.03 12.27
C VAL A 221 15.90 -1.80 13.17
N LYS A 222 16.02 -2.06 14.48
CA LYS A 222 14.91 -1.88 15.43
C LYS A 222 14.51 -0.42 15.53
N LYS A 223 15.50 0.49 15.57
CA LYS A 223 15.25 1.94 15.61
C LYS A 223 14.62 2.43 14.31
N VAL A 224 15.10 1.96 13.15
CA VAL A 224 14.53 2.34 11.85
C VAL A 224 13.06 1.92 11.79
N ILE A 225 12.76 0.65 12.07
CA ILE A 225 11.38 0.14 12.03
C ILE A 225 10.49 0.84 13.07
N GLY A 226 10.98 1.07 14.29
CA GLY A 226 10.22 1.80 15.31
C GLY A 226 9.85 3.23 14.90
N ILE A 227 10.79 3.97 14.29
CA ILE A 227 10.52 5.32 13.79
C ILE A 227 9.53 5.27 12.61
N THR A 228 9.71 4.32 11.69
CA THR A 228 8.79 4.14 10.56
C THR A 228 7.37 3.82 11.02
N MET A 229 7.19 2.99 12.05
CA MET A 229 5.87 2.71 12.64
C MET A 229 5.20 3.97 13.19
N LEU A 230 5.95 4.79 13.95
CA LEU A 230 5.40 6.04 14.51
C LEU A 230 4.97 7.01 13.41
N LEU A 231 5.79 7.13 12.37
CA LEU A 231 5.43 7.96 11.22
C LEU A 231 4.23 7.39 10.49
N GLN A 232 4.14 6.08 10.30
CA GLN A 232 2.98 5.45 9.66
C GLN A 232 1.67 5.73 10.40
N ILE A 233 1.70 5.69 11.73
CA ILE A 233 0.56 6.07 12.57
C ILE A 233 0.21 7.55 12.36
N ALA A 234 1.20 8.45 12.42
CA ALA A 234 0.99 9.88 12.20
C ALA A 234 0.37 10.17 10.81
N MET A 235 0.87 9.49 9.77
CA MET A 235 0.38 9.62 8.40
C MET A 235 -1.04 9.06 8.23
N SER A 236 -1.40 8.03 8.99
CA SER A 236 -2.78 7.52 9.03
C SER A 236 -3.75 8.55 9.60
N PHE A 237 -3.35 9.31 10.63
CA PHE A 237 -4.17 10.44 11.13
C PHE A 237 -4.29 11.57 10.10
N ILE A 238 -3.21 11.87 9.37
CA ILE A 238 -3.26 12.84 8.28
C ILE A 238 -4.25 12.39 7.20
N ALA A 239 -4.23 11.11 6.82
CA ALA A 239 -5.18 10.54 5.87
C ALA A 239 -6.64 10.68 6.33
N ILE A 240 -6.92 10.46 7.63
CA ILE A 240 -8.27 10.68 8.18
C ILE A 240 -8.67 12.15 8.12
N GLY A 241 -7.77 13.06 8.49
CA GLY A 241 -8.03 14.50 8.39
C GLY A 241 -8.40 14.89 6.96
N THR A 242 -7.60 14.42 6.00
CA THR A 242 -7.85 14.60 4.57
C THR A 242 -9.23 14.10 4.17
N PHE A 243 -9.59 12.87 4.57
CA PHE A 243 -10.92 12.30 4.33
C PHE A 243 -12.06 13.13 4.96
N ALA A 244 -11.94 13.48 6.24
CA ALA A 244 -12.96 14.19 6.98
C ALA A 244 -13.27 15.56 6.36
N TYR A 245 -12.23 16.34 6.04
CA TYR A 245 -12.41 17.65 5.40
C TYR A 245 -12.99 17.52 3.98
N SER A 246 -12.55 16.54 3.20
CA SER A 246 -13.13 16.26 1.89
C SER A 246 -14.62 15.88 1.98
N LEU A 247 -15.01 15.07 2.96
CA LEU A 247 -16.41 14.68 3.19
C LEU A 247 -17.29 15.87 3.57
N GLY A 248 -16.81 16.76 4.45
CA GLY A 248 -17.54 17.96 4.83
C GLY A 248 -17.75 18.92 3.66
N ILE A 249 -16.73 19.10 2.82
CA ILE A 249 -16.82 19.87 1.58
C ILE A 249 -17.84 19.22 0.63
N ALA A 250 -17.77 17.90 0.44
CA ALA A 250 -18.69 17.15 -0.41
C ALA A 250 -20.16 17.39 -0.02
N HIS A 251 -20.47 17.21 1.26
CA HIS A 251 -21.83 17.37 1.77
C HIS A 251 -22.33 18.81 1.64
N GLN A 252 -21.49 19.81 1.93
CA GLN A 252 -21.85 21.21 1.78
C GLN A 252 -22.27 21.54 0.35
N LEU A 253 -21.50 21.05 -0.63
CA LEU A 253 -21.76 21.34 -2.03
C LEU A 253 -23.01 20.63 -2.55
N PHE A 254 -23.24 19.38 -2.12
CA PHE A 254 -24.50 18.68 -2.36
C PHE A 254 -25.70 19.52 -1.87
N ARG A 255 -25.62 20.02 -0.64
CA ARG A 255 -26.67 20.85 -0.05
C ARG A 255 -26.88 22.14 -0.83
N ASP A 256 -25.80 22.83 -1.20
CA ASP A 256 -25.89 24.08 -1.97
C ASP A 256 -26.51 23.86 -3.36
N ALA A 257 -26.19 22.74 -4.03
CA ALA A 257 -26.82 22.36 -5.29
C ALA A 257 -28.32 22.06 -5.12
N SER A 258 -28.70 21.37 -4.04
CA SER A 258 -30.09 21.08 -3.70
C SER A 258 -30.89 22.36 -3.43
N MET A 259 -30.34 23.30 -2.65
CA MET A 259 -30.99 24.59 -2.33
C MET A 259 -31.14 25.50 -3.55
N ARG A 260 -30.31 25.34 -4.59
CA ARG A 260 -30.42 26.08 -5.86
C ARG A 260 -31.48 25.51 -6.82
N GLY A 261 -32.30 24.56 -6.37
CA GLY A 261 -33.35 23.95 -7.19
C GLY A 261 -32.83 22.98 -8.26
N LYS A 262 -31.56 22.57 -8.18
CA LYS A 262 -30.96 21.67 -9.16
C LYS A 262 -31.04 20.22 -8.70
N ALA A 263 -32.26 19.68 -8.63
CA ALA A 263 -32.52 18.35 -8.08
C ALA A 263 -31.71 17.23 -8.78
N GLN A 264 -31.54 17.28 -10.10
CA GLN A 264 -30.74 16.30 -10.84
C GLN A 264 -29.24 16.39 -10.54
N GLU A 265 -28.68 17.61 -10.44
CA GLU A 265 -27.27 17.83 -10.09
C GLU A 265 -26.99 17.43 -8.63
N ALA A 266 -27.93 17.69 -7.73
CA ALA A 266 -27.83 17.26 -6.33
C ALA A 266 -27.90 15.72 -6.22
N LEU A 267 -28.81 15.07 -6.96
CA LEU A 267 -28.96 13.62 -6.96
C LEU A 267 -27.75 12.91 -7.57
N SER A 268 -27.19 13.41 -8.68
CA SER A 268 -25.96 12.86 -9.27
C SER A 268 -24.81 12.98 -8.29
N VAL A 269 -24.67 14.14 -7.64
CA VAL A 269 -23.59 14.36 -6.67
C VAL A 269 -23.71 13.44 -5.45
N TYR A 270 -24.94 13.24 -4.99
CA TYR A 270 -25.22 12.31 -3.89
C TYR A 270 -24.89 10.88 -4.28
N MET A 271 -25.42 10.38 -5.40
CA MET A 271 -25.29 8.98 -5.79
C MET A 271 -23.87 8.60 -6.24
N GLU A 272 -23.18 9.50 -6.95
CA GLU A 272 -21.88 9.21 -7.57
C GLU A 272 -20.70 9.45 -6.60
N TYR A 273 -20.82 10.44 -5.69
CA TYR A 273 -19.71 10.86 -4.84
C TYR A 273 -19.99 10.65 -3.36
N PHE A 274 -21.06 11.25 -2.83
CA PHE A 274 -21.28 11.24 -1.38
C PHE A 274 -21.67 9.86 -0.85
N ASN A 275 -22.63 9.18 -1.47
CA ASN A 275 -23.16 7.90 -1.00
C ASN A 275 -22.10 6.79 -0.99
N PRO A 276 -21.27 6.60 -2.03
CA PRO A 276 -20.21 5.60 -2.00
C PRO A 276 -19.17 5.89 -0.92
N ILE A 277 -18.79 7.16 -0.73
CA ILE A 277 -17.87 7.59 0.33
C ILE A 277 -18.50 7.37 1.71
N TRP A 278 -19.81 7.57 1.86
CA TRP A 278 -20.46 7.48 3.17
C TRP A 278 -20.82 6.04 3.55
N GLU A 279 -21.37 5.25 2.62
CA GLU A 279 -21.78 3.87 2.86
C GLU A 279 -20.58 2.99 3.26
N GLU A 280 -19.45 3.13 2.57
CA GLU A 280 -18.26 2.30 2.83
C GLU A 280 -17.71 2.49 4.26
N TYR A 281 -17.92 3.68 4.85
CA TYR A 281 -17.44 4.04 6.18
C TYR A 281 -18.50 3.87 7.27
N ARG A 282 -19.79 3.75 6.89
CA ARG A 282 -20.90 3.48 7.84
C ARG A 282 -21.22 2.00 7.98
N GLN A 283 -20.92 1.17 6.98
CA GLN A 283 -21.26 -0.27 6.97
C GLN A 283 -19.99 -1.14 7.04
N PRO A 284 -19.44 -1.38 8.25
CA PRO A 284 -18.20 -2.16 8.41
C PRO A 284 -18.33 -3.60 7.88
N GLU A 285 -19.53 -4.17 7.85
CA GLU A 285 -19.82 -5.52 7.36
C GLU A 285 -19.70 -5.68 5.84
N ARG A 286 -19.61 -4.58 5.08
CA ARG A 286 -19.53 -4.58 3.61
C ARG A 286 -18.19 -4.06 3.11
N PHE A 287 -17.09 -4.60 3.61
CA PHE A 287 -15.75 -4.22 3.13
C PHE A 287 -15.57 -4.57 1.65
N ASN A 288 -15.69 -3.56 0.79
CA ASN A 288 -15.31 -3.68 -0.61
C ASN A 288 -14.00 -2.90 -0.83
N PRO A 289 -12.86 -3.60 -0.94
CA PRO A 289 -11.58 -2.91 -1.02
C PRO A 289 -11.45 -2.04 -2.27
N ARG A 290 -12.04 -2.45 -3.40
CA ARG A 290 -11.97 -1.65 -4.63
C ARG A 290 -12.72 -0.32 -4.44
N ILE A 291 -13.93 -0.37 -3.90
CA ILE A 291 -14.74 0.83 -3.66
C ILE A 291 -14.03 1.74 -2.65
N THR A 292 -13.47 1.16 -1.58
CA THR A 292 -12.69 1.92 -0.58
C THR A 292 -11.56 2.70 -1.22
N ILE A 293 -10.77 2.06 -2.09
CA ILE A 293 -9.65 2.69 -2.78
C ILE A 293 -10.18 3.77 -3.74
N GLU A 294 -11.14 3.44 -4.61
CA GLU A 294 -11.64 4.31 -5.67
C GLU A 294 -12.42 5.52 -5.13
N SER A 295 -13.04 5.42 -3.95
CA SER A 295 -13.84 6.49 -3.35
C SER A 295 -13.07 7.82 -3.20
N LEU A 296 -11.80 7.76 -2.82
CA LEU A 296 -10.94 8.95 -2.69
C LEU A 296 -10.60 9.59 -4.05
N TYR A 297 -10.51 8.78 -5.10
CA TYR A 297 -10.20 9.25 -6.46
C TYR A 297 -11.37 9.95 -7.13
N ASN A 298 -12.59 9.83 -6.59
CA ASN A 298 -13.78 10.47 -7.14
C ASN A 298 -14.00 11.89 -6.57
N ILE A 299 -13.32 12.25 -5.47
CA ILE A 299 -13.41 13.60 -4.85
C ILE A 299 -13.06 14.72 -5.84
N PRO A 300 -12.00 14.63 -6.66
CA PRO A 300 -11.68 15.65 -7.66
C PRO A 300 -12.80 15.90 -8.69
N ASP A 301 -13.46 14.85 -9.16
CA ASP A 301 -14.52 14.96 -10.16
C ASP A 301 -15.73 15.69 -9.58
N MET A 302 -16.10 15.35 -8.34
CA MET A 302 -17.12 16.07 -7.59
C MET A 302 -16.83 17.57 -7.48
N LEU A 303 -15.59 17.95 -7.11
CA LEU A 303 -15.20 19.35 -6.94
C LEU A 303 -15.25 20.14 -8.25
N ARG A 304 -14.93 19.48 -9.38
CA ARG A 304 -15.04 20.10 -10.71
C ARG A 304 -16.49 20.20 -11.17
N HIS A 305 -17.27 19.13 -11.00
CA HIS A 305 -18.68 19.08 -11.39
C HIS A 305 -19.47 20.22 -10.74
N LEU A 306 -19.19 20.48 -9.46
CA LEU A 306 -19.83 21.54 -8.66
C LEU A 306 -19.22 22.94 -8.85
N LYS A 307 -18.22 23.09 -9.73
CA LYS A 307 -17.53 24.36 -10.05
C LYS A 307 -17.08 25.13 -8.81
N VAL A 308 -16.51 24.43 -7.84
CA VAL A 308 -16.10 25.02 -6.55
C VAL A 308 -14.91 25.96 -6.77
N LYS A 309 -15.01 27.19 -6.27
CA LYS A 309 -13.88 28.14 -6.26
C LYS A 309 -12.74 27.54 -5.42
N GLY A 310 -11.51 27.55 -5.93
CA GLY A 310 -10.35 26.95 -5.25
C GLY A 310 -10.24 25.42 -5.34
N SER A 311 -11.16 24.74 -6.06
CA SER A 311 -11.13 23.28 -6.27
C SER A 311 -9.78 22.76 -6.76
N LEU A 312 -9.12 23.50 -7.66
CA LEU A 312 -7.83 23.10 -8.21
C LEU A 312 -6.75 22.93 -7.12
N GLY A 313 -6.70 23.82 -6.14
CA GLY A 313 -5.75 23.69 -5.02
C GLY A 313 -6.03 22.45 -4.16
N VAL A 314 -7.32 22.13 -3.96
CA VAL A 314 -7.74 20.93 -3.21
C VAL A 314 -7.34 19.68 -3.98
N ILE A 315 -7.61 19.65 -5.28
CA ILE A 315 -7.29 18.52 -6.16
C ILE A 315 -5.78 18.29 -6.21
N LEU A 316 -4.99 19.34 -6.42
CA LEU A 316 -3.53 19.24 -6.43
C LEU A 316 -2.99 18.74 -5.09
N SER A 317 -3.54 19.24 -3.98
CA SER A 317 -3.13 18.82 -2.64
C SER A 317 -3.43 17.35 -2.39
N LEU A 318 -4.66 16.91 -2.66
CA LEU A 318 -5.13 15.55 -2.41
C LEU A 318 -4.49 14.54 -3.36
N MET A 319 -4.67 14.74 -4.67
CA MET A 319 -4.18 13.80 -5.67
C MET A 319 -2.66 13.87 -5.83
N GLY A 320 -2.05 15.05 -5.65
CA GLY A 320 -0.59 15.18 -5.68
C GLY A 320 0.07 14.41 -4.53
N SER A 321 -0.54 14.43 -3.34
CA SER A 321 -0.11 13.63 -2.19
C SER A 321 -0.17 12.13 -2.46
N ILE A 322 -1.31 11.65 -2.99
CA ILE A 322 -1.49 10.23 -3.32
C ILE A 322 -0.56 9.81 -4.47
N PHE A 323 -0.41 10.67 -5.49
CA PHE A 323 0.53 10.45 -6.59
C PHE A 323 1.96 10.26 -6.08
N LEU A 324 2.43 11.15 -5.20
CA LEU A 324 3.79 11.07 -4.68
C LEU A 324 4.02 9.84 -3.78
N ALA A 325 3.06 9.51 -2.92
CA ALA A 325 3.10 8.29 -2.10
C ALA A 325 3.13 7.03 -2.98
N GLY A 326 2.27 6.96 -3.99
CA GLY A 326 2.25 5.86 -4.95
C GLY A 326 3.52 5.78 -5.78
N PHE A 327 4.00 6.91 -6.32
CA PHE A 327 5.19 6.98 -7.18
C PHE A 327 6.47 6.61 -6.42
N THR A 328 6.64 7.09 -5.19
CA THR A 328 7.77 6.70 -4.33
C THR A 328 7.76 5.20 -4.04
N THR A 329 6.59 4.63 -3.76
CA THR A 329 6.45 3.18 -3.59
C THR A 329 6.81 2.43 -4.88
N VAL A 330 6.37 2.90 -6.05
CA VAL A 330 6.72 2.31 -7.36
C VAL A 330 8.24 2.33 -7.59
N LEU A 331 8.94 3.43 -7.28
CA LEU A 331 10.39 3.49 -7.40
C LEU A 331 11.09 2.43 -6.54
N VAL A 332 10.63 2.25 -5.29
CA VAL A 332 11.15 1.20 -4.41
C VAL A 332 10.88 -0.17 -4.99
N LEU A 333 9.65 -0.46 -5.42
CA LEU A 333 9.27 -1.78 -5.96
C LEU A 333 10.04 -2.12 -7.24
N LEU A 334 10.28 -1.15 -8.12
CA LEU A 334 11.11 -1.34 -9.32
C LEU A 334 12.56 -1.69 -8.97
N GLU A 335 13.16 -0.99 -8.00
CA GLU A 335 14.52 -1.28 -7.54
C GLU A 335 14.59 -2.66 -6.86
N VAL A 336 13.61 -2.99 -6.00
CA VAL A 336 13.49 -4.29 -5.33
C VAL A 336 13.35 -5.42 -6.35
N GLY A 337 12.40 -5.29 -7.28
CA GLY A 337 12.16 -6.27 -8.33
C GLY A 337 13.37 -6.42 -9.24
N SER A 338 14.06 -5.33 -9.57
CA SER A 338 15.29 -5.36 -10.36
C SER A 338 16.37 -6.18 -9.68
N GLN A 339 16.60 -5.97 -8.38
CA GLN A 339 17.60 -6.74 -7.64
C GLN A 339 17.22 -8.22 -7.54
N LEU A 340 15.94 -8.56 -7.34
CA LEU A 340 15.48 -9.95 -7.41
C LEU A 340 15.74 -10.57 -8.79
N VAL A 341 15.45 -9.85 -9.88
CA VAL A 341 15.69 -10.33 -11.24
C VAL A 341 17.19 -10.48 -11.54
N MET A 342 18.03 -9.53 -11.11
CA MET A 342 19.48 -9.64 -11.21
C MET A 342 19.99 -10.89 -10.51
N ASP A 343 19.49 -11.14 -9.30
CA ASP A 343 19.94 -12.25 -8.46
C ASP A 343 19.45 -13.61 -8.98
N VAL A 344 18.21 -13.70 -9.46
CA VAL A 344 17.61 -14.96 -9.95
C VAL A 344 18.11 -15.30 -11.36
N PHE A 345 18.14 -14.33 -12.27
CA PHE A 345 18.45 -14.55 -13.68
C PHE A 345 19.89 -14.18 -14.06
N GLN A 346 20.70 -13.71 -13.11
CA GLN A 346 22.11 -13.33 -13.33
C GLN A 346 22.30 -12.29 -14.46
N VAL A 347 21.33 -11.37 -14.60
CA VAL A 347 21.37 -10.29 -15.59
C VAL A 347 21.91 -8.99 -14.99
N ASN A 348 22.36 -8.07 -15.84
CA ASN A 348 22.81 -6.75 -15.40
C ASN A 348 21.64 -5.86 -14.92
N ARG A 349 21.94 -4.81 -14.16
CA ARG A 349 20.95 -3.89 -13.56
C ARG A 349 20.04 -3.20 -14.58
N ARG A 350 20.56 -2.85 -15.76
CA ARG A 350 19.78 -2.16 -16.77
C ARG A 350 18.73 -3.09 -17.36
N THR A 351 19.13 -4.30 -17.71
CA THR A 351 18.24 -5.33 -18.24
C THR A 351 17.20 -5.73 -17.20
N SER A 352 17.58 -5.94 -15.94
CA SER A 352 16.61 -6.28 -14.88
C SER A 352 15.57 -5.19 -14.64
N LEU A 353 15.99 -3.91 -14.57
CA LEU A 353 15.06 -2.79 -14.43
C LEU A 353 14.06 -2.73 -15.60
N VAL A 354 14.56 -2.88 -16.84
CA VAL A 354 13.71 -2.89 -18.04
C VAL A 354 12.73 -4.07 -18.00
N THR A 355 13.19 -5.27 -17.65
CA THR A 355 12.33 -6.47 -17.54
C THR A 355 11.22 -6.27 -16.52
N VAL A 356 11.55 -5.80 -15.31
CA VAL A 356 10.57 -5.58 -14.24
C VAL A 356 9.57 -4.50 -14.62
N ALA A 357 10.05 -3.37 -15.15
CA ALA A 357 9.19 -2.29 -15.59
C ALA A 357 8.25 -2.72 -16.72
N LEU A 358 8.73 -3.52 -17.69
CA LEU A 358 7.90 -4.02 -18.80
C LEU A 358 6.83 -5.00 -18.31
N LEU A 359 7.19 -5.97 -17.46
CA LEU A 359 6.23 -6.94 -16.91
C LEU A 359 5.19 -6.25 -16.01
N ALA A 360 5.63 -5.33 -15.14
CA ALA A 360 4.72 -4.54 -14.34
C ALA A 360 3.83 -3.63 -15.19
N SER A 361 4.32 -3.13 -16.34
CA SER A 361 3.56 -2.30 -17.27
C SER A 361 2.42 -3.08 -17.91
N ILE A 362 2.65 -4.34 -18.28
CA ILE A 362 1.58 -5.23 -18.77
C ILE A 362 0.47 -5.37 -17.72
N LEU A 363 0.83 -5.61 -16.46
CA LEU A 363 -0.12 -5.74 -15.36
C LEU A 363 -0.85 -4.43 -15.05
N ALA A 364 -0.15 -3.28 -15.08
CA ALA A 364 -0.76 -1.96 -14.95
C ALA A 364 -1.73 -1.66 -16.09
N GLY A 365 -1.40 -2.07 -17.32
CA GLY A 365 -2.30 -1.98 -18.47
C GLY A 365 -3.56 -2.82 -18.27
N PHE A 366 -3.43 -4.06 -17.80
CA PHE A 366 -4.59 -4.89 -17.48
C PHE A 366 -5.42 -4.35 -16.33
N ALA A 367 -4.82 -3.68 -15.35
CA ALA A 367 -5.55 -3.02 -14.25
C ALA A 367 -6.45 -1.85 -14.72
N SER A 368 -6.31 -1.37 -15.96
CA SER A 368 -7.28 -0.43 -16.55
C SER A 368 -8.66 -1.07 -16.72
N LEU A 369 -8.72 -2.40 -16.95
CA LEU A 369 -9.96 -3.16 -17.09
C LEU A 369 -10.55 -3.44 -15.70
N GLY A 370 -11.75 -2.93 -15.42
CA GLY A 370 -12.34 -2.96 -14.07
C GLY A 370 -12.48 -4.37 -13.46
N GLN A 371 -12.75 -5.39 -14.29
CA GLN A 371 -12.84 -6.78 -13.85
C GLN A 371 -11.46 -7.33 -13.46
N ILE A 372 -10.45 -7.18 -14.31
CA ILE A 372 -9.08 -7.64 -14.02
C ILE A 372 -8.49 -6.87 -12.84
N ARG A 373 -8.77 -5.56 -12.73
CA ARG A 373 -8.39 -4.77 -11.56
C ARG A 373 -8.94 -5.37 -10.26
N THR A 374 -10.20 -5.80 -10.27
CA THR A 374 -10.83 -6.44 -9.11
C THR A 374 -10.15 -7.77 -8.78
N ILE A 375 -9.77 -8.57 -9.78
CA ILE A 375 -8.98 -9.81 -9.61
C ILE A 375 -7.63 -9.49 -8.97
N LEU A 376 -6.85 -8.54 -9.51
CA LEU A 376 -5.51 -8.19 -9.01
C LEU A 376 -5.54 -7.65 -7.58
N ILE A 377 -6.51 -6.78 -7.25
CA ILE A 377 -6.73 -6.29 -5.89
C ILE A 377 -7.13 -7.44 -4.96
N GLY A 378 -8.00 -8.33 -5.44
CA GLY A 378 -8.37 -9.56 -4.74
C GLY A 378 -7.15 -10.39 -4.38
N THR A 379 -6.27 -10.64 -5.35
CA THR A 379 -5.00 -11.36 -5.14
C THR A 379 -4.14 -10.70 -4.06
N ILE A 380 -3.95 -9.38 -4.12
CA ILE A 380 -3.13 -8.64 -3.13
C ILE A 380 -3.72 -8.78 -1.74
N ILE A 381 -5.01 -8.48 -1.60
CA ILE A 381 -5.66 -8.39 -0.29
C ILE A 381 -5.87 -9.76 0.33
N SER A 382 -6.26 -10.77 -0.46
CA SER A 382 -6.49 -12.12 0.06
C SER A 382 -5.19 -12.84 0.40
N MET A 383 -4.13 -12.64 -0.40
CA MET A 383 -2.90 -13.42 -0.28
C MET A 383 -1.77 -12.74 0.48
N ALA A 384 -1.81 -11.42 0.71
CA ALA A 384 -0.69 -10.72 1.35
C ALA A 384 -0.18 -11.41 2.64
N PRO A 385 -1.02 -11.86 3.59
CA PRO A 385 -0.53 -12.58 4.77
C PRO A 385 0.15 -13.92 4.46
N ILE A 386 -0.37 -14.66 3.48
CA ILE A 386 0.19 -15.97 3.07
C ILE A 386 1.50 -15.80 2.32
N ILE A 387 1.58 -14.83 1.39
CA ILE A 387 2.85 -14.48 0.72
C ILE A 387 3.85 -13.96 1.75
N GLY A 388 3.36 -13.24 2.76
CA GLY A 388 4.17 -12.85 3.90
C GLY A 388 4.73 -14.01 4.72
N LEU A 389 3.94 -15.05 4.95
CA LEU A 389 4.41 -16.29 5.56
C LEU A 389 5.47 -16.97 4.69
N VAL A 390 5.29 -16.94 3.36
CA VAL A 390 6.29 -17.48 2.41
C VAL A 390 7.58 -16.67 2.45
N GLU A 391 7.50 -15.34 2.55
CA GLU A 391 8.66 -14.46 2.76
C GLU A 391 9.39 -14.81 4.05
N PHE A 392 8.65 -15.10 5.14
CA PHE A 392 9.20 -15.36 6.46
C PHE A 392 9.69 -16.82 6.66
N LEU A 393 9.29 -17.75 5.78
CA LEU A 393 9.66 -19.17 5.83
C LEU A 393 11.17 -19.43 5.98
N PRO A 394 12.08 -18.72 5.27
CA PRO A 394 13.52 -18.83 5.44
C PRO A 394 13.96 -18.57 6.89
N VAL A 395 13.45 -17.51 7.53
CA VAL A 395 13.80 -17.16 8.90
C VAL A 395 13.32 -18.22 9.89
N ILE A 396 12.10 -18.73 9.71
CA ILE A 396 11.55 -19.83 10.53
C ILE A 396 12.47 -21.05 10.47
N LYS A 397 12.92 -21.43 9.26
CA LYS A 397 13.82 -22.58 9.06
C LYS A 397 15.17 -22.42 9.73
N LEU A 398 15.71 -21.20 9.73
CA LEU A 398 17.06 -20.91 10.21
C LEU A 398 17.11 -20.70 11.72
N ARG A 399 16.13 -20.02 12.30
CA ARG A 399 16.11 -19.71 13.74
C ARG A 399 15.46 -20.80 14.59
N ARG A 400 14.37 -21.40 14.10
CA ARG A 400 13.59 -22.43 14.82
C ARG A 400 13.25 -22.04 16.27
N THR A 401 12.93 -20.77 16.52
CA THR A 401 12.54 -20.30 17.84
C THR A 401 11.02 -20.29 17.99
N VAL A 402 10.52 -20.41 19.21
CA VAL A 402 9.08 -20.31 19.53
C VAL A 402 8.48 -19.02 18.97
N THR A 403 9.21 -17.91 19.05
CA THR A 403 8.78 -16.61 18.50
C THR A 403 8.57 -16.65 16.98
N THR A 404 9.47 -17.29 16.22
CA THR A 404 9.31 -17.43 14.76
C THR A 404 8.15 -18.33 14.38
N TYR A 405 7.92 -19.42 15.13
CA TYR A 405 6.76 -20.28 14.90
C TYR A 405 5.45 -19.58 15.25
N ALA A 406 5.41 -18.82 16.36
CA ALA A 406 4.21 -18.08 16.76
C ALA A 406 3.83 -17.01 15.73
N LEU A 407 4.80 -16.19 15.26
CA LEU A 407 4.57 -15.19 14.22
C LEU A 407 4.13 -15.84 12.89
N GLY A 408 4.76 -16.95 12.52
CA GLY A 408 4.35 -17.72 11.33
C GLY A 408 2.94 -18.30 11.45
N ALA A 409 2.57 -18.83 12.62
CA ALA A 409 1.24 -19.35 12.87
C ALA A 409 0.17 -18.25 12.81
N ILE A 410 0.46 -17.06 13.33
CA ILE A 410 -0.43 -15.89 13.24
C ILE A 410 -0.68 -15.52 11.78
N LEU A 411 0.39 -15.41 10.96
CA LEU A 411 0.26 -15.14 9.52
C LEU A 411 -0.57 -16.22 8.80
N LEU A 412 -0.39 -17.49 9.16
CA LEU A 412 -1.13 -18.60 8.57
C LEU A 412 -2.62 -18.55 8.95
N ILE A 413 -2.93 -18.46 10.24
CA ILE A 413 -4.31 -18.48 10.75
C ILE A 413 -5.09 -17.31 10.18
N LEU A 414 -4.54 -16.09 10.32
CA LEU A 414 -5.21 -14.88 9.81
C LEU A 414 -5.20 -14.81 8.28
N GLY A 415 -4.21 -15.41 7.61
CA GLY A 415 -4.18 -15.53 6.17
C GLY A 415 -5.26 -16.46 5.61
N ILE A 416 -5.47 -17.63 6.23
CA ILE A 416 -6.57 -18.54 5.86
C ILE A 416 -7.92 -17.88 6.16
N SER A 417 -8.05 -17.28 7.34
CA SER A 417 -9.29 -16.60 7.76
C SER A 417 -9.67 -15.47 6.78
N ASN A 418 -8.68 -14.69 6.34
CA ASN A 418 -8.87 -13.65 5.32
C ASN A 418 -9.34 -14.21 3.97
N ILE A 419 -8.80 -15.34 3.51
CA ILE A 419 -9.28 -15.99 2.28
C ILE A 419 -10.77 -16.34 2.43
N VAL A 420 -11.17 -16.89 3.58
CA VAL A 420 -12.58 -17.22 3.87
C VAL A 420 -13.44 -15.94 3.83
N LEU A 421 -13.02 -14.86 4.48
CA LEU A 421 -13.77 -13.59 4.46
C LEU A 421 -13.98 -13.06 3.04
N ILE A 422 -12.92 -13.03 2.22
CA ILE A 422 -13.01 -12.51 0.85
C ILE A 422 -13.97 -13.34 0.00
N THR A 423 -14.06 -14.67 0.21
CA THR A 423 -15.06 -15.49 -0.50
C THR A 423 -16.51 -15.15 -0.14
N GLN A 424 -16.75 -14.55 1.03
CA GLN A 424 -18.10 -14.16 1.47
C GLN A 424 -18.60 -12.88 0.77
N LEU A 425 -17.73 -12.13 0.09
CA LEU A 425 -18.10 -10.89 -0.63
C LEU A 425 -19.01 -11.11 -1.86
N LYS A 426 -19.40 -12.36 -2.15
CA LYS A 426 -20.29 -12.77 -3.27
C LYS A 426 -19.92 -12.17 -4.64
N ASN A 427 -18.65 -11.82 -4.84
CA ASN A 427 -18.13 -11.28 -6.09
C ASN A 427 -17.17 -12.29 -6.73
N GLN A 428 -17.55 -12.81 -7.89
CA GLN A 428 -16.79 -13.84 -8.61
C GLN A 428 -15.36 -13.40 -8.95
N TYR A 429 -15.12 -12.10 -9.19
CA TYR A 429 -13.79 -11.58 -9.51
C TYR A 429 -12.82 -11.65 -8.32
N TYR A 430 -13.31 -11.50 -7.08
CA TYR A 430 -12.46 -11.70 -5.90
C TYR A 430 -12.08 -13.17 -5.71
N ASN A 431 -13.00 -14.10 -6.00
CA ASN A 431 -12.70 -15.53 -5.97
C ASN A 431 -11.65 -15.91 -7.01
N LEU A 432 -11.71 -15.32 -8.21
CA LEU A 432 -10.66 -15.49 -9.21
C LEU A 432 -9.31 -14.92 -8.73
N GLY A 433 -9.32 -13.79 -8.00
CA GLY A 433 -8.12 -13.24 -7.35
C GLY A 433 -7.48 -14.22 -6.37
N ILE A 434 -8.28 -14.90 -5.54
CA ILE A 434 -7.81 -15.97 -4.65
C ILE A 434 -7.18 -17.11 -5.45
N ILE A 435 -7.81 -17.56 -6.54
CA ILE A 435 -7.28 -18.64 -7.37
C ILE A 435 -5.92 -18.24 -7.97
N VAL A 436 -5.82 -17.05 -8.55
CA VAL A 436 -4.54 -16.51 -9.06
C VAL A 436 -3.51 -16.46 -7.93
N GLY A 437 -3.92 -16.02 -6.75
CA GLY A 437 -3.12 -16.00 -5.55
C GLY A 437 -2.55 -17.36 -5.13
N ILE A 438 -3.38 -18.40 -5.12
CA ILE A 438 -2.97 -19.78 -4.84
C ILE A 438 -2.03 -20.28 -5.94
N MET A 439 -2.27 -19.92 -7.21
CA MET A 439 -1.36 -20.25 -8.31
C MET A 439 0.04 -19.64 -8.14
N LEU A 440 0.16 -18.47 -7.48
CA LEU A 440 1.48 -17.91 -7.15
C LEU A 440 2.29 -18.82 -6.23
N LEU A 441 1.66 -19.73 -5.47
CA LEU A 441 2.33 -20.63 -4.53
C LEU A 441 2.85 -21.91 -5.20
N ILE A 442 2.50 -22.17 -6.46
CA ILE A 442 2.93 -23.36 -7.23
C ILE A 442 4.45 -23.60 -7.15
N PRO A 443 5.33 -22.58 -7.26
CA PRO A 443 6.77 -22.79 -7.16
C PRO A 443 7.23 -23.47 -5.85
N LEU A 444 6.47 -23.35 -4.75
CA LEU A 444 6.80 -24.04 -3.48
C LEU A 444 6.79 -25.56 -3.64
N ALA A 445 5.83 -26.10 -4.41
CA ALA A 445 5.73 -27.54 -4.65
C ALA A 445 6.97 -28.08 -5.37
N PHE A 446 7.58 -27.26 -6.23
CA PHE A 446 8.77 -27.59 -7.01
C PHE A 446 10.08 -27.22 -6.32
N ASN A 447 10.06 -26.78 -5.05
CA ASN A 447 11.26 -26.29 -4.36
C ASN A 447 12.41 -27.31 -4.33
N LYS A 448 12.11 -28.60 -4.14
CA LYS A 448 13.13 -29.67 -4.14
C LYS A 448 13.76 -29.86 -5.52
N LEU A 449 12.97 -29.74 -6.58
CA LEU A 449 13.46 -29.85 -7.96
C LEU A 449 14.37 -28.66 -8.30
N LEU A 450 13.95 -27.44 -7.95
CA LEU A 450 14.74 -26.23 -8.10
C LEU A 450 16.08 -26.29 -7.34
N LEU A 451 16.10 -26.90 -6.15
CA LEU A 451 17.36 -27.11 -5.42
C LEU A 451 18.31 -28.07 -6.14
N ARG A 452 17.79 -29.16 -6.71
CA ARG A 452 18.62 -30.17 -7.39
C ARG A 452 19.29 -29.62 -8.64
N THR A 453 18.55 -28.86 -9.46
CA THR A 453 19.12 -28.25 -10.67
C THR A 453 20.22 -27.24 -10.34
N ILE A 454 20.06 -26.44 -9.29
CA ILE A 454 21.07 -25.45 -8.86
C ILE A 454 22.33 -26.11 -8.30
N ILE A 455 22.20 -27.27 -7.65
CA ILE A 455 23.34 -28.05 -7.17
C ILE A 455 24.05 -28.74 -8.34
N ALA A 456 23.31 -29.26 -9.31
CA ALA A 456 23.87 -29.95 -10.48
C ALA A 456 24.59 -29.03 -11.48
N SER A 457 24.32 -27.71 -11.45
CA SER A 457 24.99 -26.72 -12.30
C SER A 457 26.27 -26.14 -11.68
N ARG A 458 26.73 -26.68 -10.55
CA ARG A 458 28.03 -26.39 -9.92
C ARG A 458 28.88 -27.64 -9.94
#